data_AF-A0A9D2JI32-F1
#
_entry.id   AF-A0A9D2JI32-F1
#
_cell.length_a   1.000
_cell.length_b   1.000
_cell.length_c   1.000
_cell.angle_alpha   90.00
_cell.angle_beta   90.00
_cell.angle_gamma   90.00
#
_symmetry.space_group_name_H-M   'P 1'
#
loop_
_entity.id
_entity.type
_entity.pdbx_description
1 polymer ?
#
loop_
_entity_poly.entity_id
_entity_poly.type
_entity_poly.pdbx_seq_one_letter_code
_entity_poly.pdbx_strand_id
1 'polypeptide(L)'
;MRIFTAYLKKELLEAWRTKKIFLLFIIFTIFGIMNPLVAKLTPEILKMSFGDSFSITEPTSIDSWMQFYKNMNQMGIYLFAIIFSGSVNQEISKGTLIPLVTKGLKRPILILSKAIIIYLQWLMSIFLSFGITYAYTLYYFPDDKSAYPWLALLPLLIFGCFLTCLIVFSSTLTKNQFEALLVLIAVIVIGYLANLFEVVKDWNPISLVGENMSILIDRSVFVDLVPSMLISLLLSIILIFSSMLLIKNKKL
;
A
#
# COMPACT_ATOMS: atom_id res chain seq x y z
N MET A 1 21.76 3.91 -19.24
CA MET A 1 21.18 2.70 -18.60
C MET A 1 22.03 2.13 -17.46
N ARG A 2 23.36 1.94 -17.59
CA ARG A 2 24.21 1.34 -16.54
C ARG A 2 24.19 2.04 -15.17
N ILE A 3 24.06 3.38 -15.13
CA ILE A 3 24.04 4.15 -13.88
C ILE A 3 22.71 3.96 -13.12
N PHE A 4 21.58 3.94 -13.84
CA PHE A 4 20.26 3.72 -13.25
C PHE A 4 20.11 2.33 -12.63
N THR A 5 20.58 1.30 -13.34
CA THR A 5 20.55 -0.09 -12.83
C THR A 5 21.47 -0.29 -11.63
N ALA A 6 22.63 0.38 -11.59
CA ALA A 6 23.50 0.38 -10.41
C ALA A 6 22.79 0.98 -9.19
N TYR A 7 21.95 1.99 -9.40
CA TYR A 7 21.17 2.63 -8.34
C TYR A 7 20.03 1.77 -7.82
N LEU A 8 19.29 1.11 -8.72
CA LEU A 8 18.29 0.13 -8.31
C LEU A 8 18.93 -0.98 -7.46
N LYS A 9 20.13 -1.46 -7.83
CA LYS A 9 20.89 -2.42 -7.02
C LYS A 9 21.27 -1.85 -5.65
N LYS A 10 21.69 -0.58 -5.56
CA LYS A 10 21.95 0.09 -4.29
C LYS A 10 20.70 0.11 -3.42
N GLU A 11 19.57 0.55 -3.95
CA GLU A 11 18.31 0.66 -3.20
C GLU A 11 17.82 -0.72 -2.72
N LEU A 12 17.92 -1.76 -3.56
CA LEU A 12 17.62 -3.14 -3.16
C LEU A 12 18.55 -3.63 -2.04
N LEU A 13 19.84 -3.35 -2.17
CA LEU A 13 20.84 -3.74 -1.19
C LEU A 13 20.66 -2.99 0.13
N GLU A 14 20.23 -1.73 0.09
CA GLU A 14 19.81 -0.98 1.28
C GLU A 14 18.57 -1.62 1.91
N ALA A 15 17.53 -1.93 1.14
CA ALA A 15 16.32 -2.58 1.65
C ALA A 15 16.63 -3.93 2.32
N TRP A 16 17.60 -4.68 1.79
CA TRP A 16 18.11 -5.91 2.39
C TRP A 16 18.91 -5.67 3.67
N ARG A 17 19.88 -4.75 3.65
CA ARG A 17 20.76 -4.45 4.80
C ARG A 17 20.02 -3.80 5.96
N THR A 18 19.02 -2.98 5.66
CA THR A 18 18.14 -2.35 6.66
C THR A 18 17.05 -3.29 7.16
N LYS A 19 17.03 -4.56 6.70
CA LYS A 19 16.06 -5.60 7.07
C LYS A 19 14.60 -5.25 6.77
N LYS A 20 14.33 -4.20 5.98
CA LYS A 20 12.98 -3.80 5.56
C LYS A 20 12.27 -4.94 4.82
N ILE A 21 12.98 -5.62 3.90
CA ILE A 21 12.43 -6.77 3.16
C ILE A 21 12.01 -7.90 4.11
N PHE A 22 12.84 -8.22 5.11
CA PHE A 22 12.54 -9.25 6.11
C PHE A 22 11.34 -8.86 6.99
N LEU A 23 11.31 -7.61 7.45
CA LEU A 23 10.22 -7.09 8.27
C LEU A 23 8.90 -7.13 7.50
N LEU A 24 8.89 -6.68 6.24
CA LEU A 24 7.72 -6.76 5.37
C LEU A 24 7.31 -8.22 5.11
N PHE A 25 8.27 -9.12 4.86
CA PHE A 25 7.98 -10.54 4.65
C PHE A 25 7.25 -11.16 5.84
N ILE A 26 7.76 -10.96 7.06
CA ILE A 26 7.17 -11.51 8.29
C ILE A 26 5.76 -10.94 8.50
N ILE A 27 5.61 -9.62 8.46
CA ILE A 27 4.33 -8.96 8.74
C ILE A 27 3.25 -9.37 7.73
N PHE A 28 3.55 -9.35 6.44
CA PHE A 28 2.56 -9.66 5.40
C PHE A 28 2.26 -11.16 5.32
N THR A 29 3.20 -12.03 5.71
CA THR A 29 2.93 -13.47 5.92
C THR A 29 1.94 -13.66 7.06
N ILE A 30 2.16 -13.00 8.21
CA ILE A 30 1.24 -13.05 9.35
C ILE A 30 -0.15 -12.58 8.93
N PHE A 31 -0.24 -11.43 8.24
CA PHE A 31 -1.53 -10.95 7.72
C PHE A 31 -2.17 -11.97 6.79
N GLY A 32 -1.41 -12.58 5.89
CA GLY A 32 -1.93 -13.56 4.93
C GLY A 32 -2.59 -14.77 5.60
N ILE A 33 -1.98 -15.29 6.66
CA ILE A 33 -2.49 -16.42 7.46
C ILE A 33 -3.66 -15.98 8.36
N MET A 34 -3.55 -14.78 8.94
CA MET A 34 -4.49 -14.27 9.92
C MET A 34 -5.88 -14.07 9.32
N ASN A 35 -6.00 -13.61 8.07
CA ASN A 35 -7.32 -13.23 7.53
C ASN A 35 -8.30 -14.42 7.43
N PRO A 36 -7.96 -15.55 6.77
CA PRO A 36 -8.86 -16.69 6.71
C PRO A 36 -9.10 -17.33 8.07
N LEU A 37 -8.08 -17.31 8.94
CA LEU A 37 -8.16 -17.88 10.27
C LEU A 37 -9.13 -17.09 11.17
N VAL A 38 -9.05 -15.77 11.16
CA VAL A 38 -9.99 -14.93 11.91
C VAL A 38 -11.40 -15.07 11.35
N ALA A 39 -11.57 -15.14 10.02
CA ALA A 39 -12.89 -15.35 9.42
C ALA A 39 -13.52 -16.66 9.90
N LYS A 40 -12.72 -17.73 9.99
CA LYS A 40 -13.16 -19.04 10.50
C LYS A 40 -13.50 -19.03 11.99
N LEU A 41 -12.68 -18.37 12.82
CA LEU A 41 -12.81 -18.39 14.27
C LEU A 41 -13.84 -17.38 14.81
N THR A 42 -14.16 -16.32 14.05
CA THR A 42 -15.08 -15.27 14.50
C THR A 42 -16.44 -15.83 14.93
N PRO A 43 -17.12 -16.71 14.15
CA PRO A 43 -18.32 -17.40 14.59
C PRO A 43 -18.17 -18.16 15.90
N GLU A 44 -17.09 -18.92 16.08
CA GLU A 44 -16.86 -19.72 17.28
C GLU A 44 -16.70 -18.84 18.53
N ILE A 45 -15.95 -17.75 18.41
CA ILE A 45 -15.76 -16.77 19.48
C ILE A 45 -17.09 -16.11 19.88
N LEU A 46 -17.95 -15.81 18.89
CA LEU A 46 -19.27 -15.25 19.14
C LEU A 46 -20.20 -16.27 19.85
N LYS A 47 -20.18 -17.55 19.46
CA LYS A 47 -20.94 -18.60 20.16
C LYS A 47 -20.51 -18.73 21.61
N MET A 48 -19.21 -18.73 21.88
CA MET A 48 -18.68 -18.79 23.25
C MET A 48 -19.10 -17.58 24.10
N SER A 49 -19.25 -16.41 23.48
CA SER A 49 -19.55 -15.15 24.18
C SER A 49 -21.05 -14.93 24.41
N PHE A 50 -21.90 -15.31 23.46
CA PHE A 50 -23.33 -14.98 23.43
C PHE A 50 -24.26 -16.20 23.53
N GLY A 51 -23.72 -17.43 23.52
CA GLY A 51 -24.48 -18.67 23.58
C GLY A 51 -25.07 -19.11 22.23
N ASP A 52 -25.64 -20.33 22.20
CA ASP A 52 -26.15 -20.98 20.98
C ASP A 52 -27.42 -20.33 20.39
N SER A 53 -28.04 -19.39 21.10
CA SER A 53 -29.21 -18.64 20.62
C SER A 53 -28.86 -17.53 19.64
N PHE A 54 -27.58 -17.21 19.46
CA PHE A 54 -27.13 -16.23 18.48
C PHE A 54 -27.08 -16.88 17.09
N SER A 55 -27.95 -16.45 16.18
CA SER A 55 -28.01 -16.96 14.80
C SER A 55 -26.77 -16.50 14.01
N ILE A 56 -25.71 -17.30 14.05
CA ILE A 56 -24.48 -16.99 13.33
C ILE A 56 -24.53 -17.64 11.95
N THR A 57 -24.47 -16.80 10.93
CA THR A 57 -24.27 -17.23 9.55
C THR A 57 -22.95 -17.98 9.44
N GLU A 58 -22.95 -19.10 8.71
CA GLU A 58 -21.73 -19.86 8.47
C GLU A 58 -20.70 -18.99 7.73
N PRO A 59 -19.43 -19.00 8.18
CA PRO A 59 -18.38 -18.20 7.56
C PRO A 59 -18.11 -18.68 6.13
N THR A 60 -17.89 -17.74 5.23
CA THR A 60 -17.73 -17.95 3.80
C THR A 60 -16.38 -17.48 3.29
N SER A 61 -16.03 -17.83 2.04
CA SER A 61 -14.83 -17.29 1.39
C SER A 61 -14.84 -15.76 1.31
N ILE A 62 -16.03 -15.14 1.19
CA ILE A 62 -16.20 -13.68 1.17
C ILE A 62 -15.72 -13.07 2.50
N ASP A 63 -16.00 -13.71 3.64
CA ASP A 63 -15.58 -13.20 4.96
C ASP A 63 -14.05 -13.16 5.09
N SER A 64 -13.37 -14.21 4.61
CA SER A 64 -11.90 -14.28 4.54
C SER A 64 -11.32 -13.13 3.70
N TRP A 65 -11.87 -12.93 2.50
CA TRP A 65 -11.43 -11.85 1.62
C TRP A 65 -11.75 -10.47 2.18
N MET A 66 -12.92 -10.29 2.79
CA MET A 66 -13.27 -9.03 3.43
C MET A 66 -12.27 -8.68 4.52
N GLN A 67 -11.86 -9.68 5.31
CA GLN A 67 -10.86 -9.48 6.35
C GLN A 67 -9.47 -9.16 5.77
N PHE A 68 -9.09 -9.79 4.67
CA PHE A 68 -7.87 -9.46 3.94
C PHE A 68 -7.85 -8.00 3.49
N TYR A 69 -8.87 -7.57 2.75
CA TYR A 69 -8.92 -6.20 2.24
C TYR A 69 -8.98 -5.19 3.38
N LYS A 70 -9.81 -5.41 4.40
CA LYS A 70 -9.86 -4.54 5.58
C LYS A 70 -8.48 -4.36 6.23
N ASN A 71 -7.74 -5.46 6.44
CA ASN A 71 -6.42 -5.41 7.06
C ASN A 71 -5.36 -4.77 6.15
N MET A 72 -5.40 -5.02 4.85
CA MET A 72 -4.49 -4.38 3.88
C MET A 72 -4.77 -2.87 3.74
N ASN A 73 -6.04 -2.51 3.65
CA ASN A 73 -6.55 -1.15 3.48
C ASN A 73 -6.26 -0.26 4.70
N GLN A 74 -6.16 -0.84 5.90
CA GLN A 74 -5.89 -0.12 7.13
C GLN A 74 -4.45 -0.34 7.59
N MET A 75 -4.18 -1.51 8.18
CA MET A 75 -2.88 -1.79 8.81
C MET A 75 -1.75 -1.88 7.77
N GLY A 76 -1.99 -2.53 6.63
CA GLY A 76 -0.99 -2.69 5.57
C GLY A 76 -0.48 -1.35 5.05
N ILE A 77 -1.39 -0.44 4.69
CA ILE A 77 -1.07 0.92 4.23
C ILE A 77 -0.30 1.71 5.30
N TYR A 78 -0.75 1.70 6.55
CA TYR A 78 -0.11 2.48 7.62
C TYR A 78 1.27 1.97 8.01
N LEU A 79 1.44 0.64 8.14
CA LEU A 79 2.75 0.04 8.38
C LEU A 79 3.73 0.38 7.25
N PHE A 80 3.28 0.27 6.00
CA PHE A 80 4.09 0.59 4.84
C PHE A 80 4.51 2.07 4.84
N ALA A 81 3.57 2.98 5.12
CA ALA A 81 3.85 4.41 5.24
C ALA A 81 4.88 4.72 6.35
N ILE A 82 4.78 4.08 7.51
CA ILE A 82 5.72 4.27 8.62
C ILE A 82 7.14 3.86 8.22
N ILE A 83 7.30 2.68 7.61
CA ILE A 83 8.60 2.12 7.21
C ILE A 83 9.31 3.01 6.17
N PHE A 84 8.57 3.60 5.24
CA PHE A 84 9.14 4.34 4.10
C PHE A 84 9.02 5.87 4.18
N SER A 85 8.31 6.41 5.17
CA SER A 85 8.20 7.87 5.41
C SER A 85 9.55 8.58 5.51
N GLY A 86 10.60 7.89 5.96
CA GLY A 86 11.96 8.41 6.07
C GLY A 86 12.85 8.22 4.84
N SER A 87 12.30 7.83 3.69
CA SER A 87 13.11 7.25 2.60
C SER A 87 14.07 8.21 1.89
N VAL A 88 13.73 9.51 1.78
CA VAL A 88 14.59 10.54 1.16
C VAL A 88 15.22 11.46 2.21
N ASN A 89 14.44 12.01 3.13
CA ASN A 89 14.94 12.95 4.15
C ASN A 89 16.07 12.38 5.01
N GLN A 90 16.04 11.09 5.39
CA GLN A 90 17.11 10.47 6.17
C GLN A 90 18.41 10.32 5.37
N GLU A 91 18.34 10.14 4.06
CA GLU A 91 19.54 10.09 3.21
C GLU A 91 20.16 11.46 3.05
N ILE A 92 19.33 12.50 2.91
CA ILE A 92 19.77 13.89 2.92
C ILE A 92 20.43 14.22 4.26
N SER A 93 19.78 13.90 5.38
CA SER A 93 20.30 14.23 6.72
C SER A 93 21.59 13.49 7.06
N LYS A 94 21.77 12.26 6.58
CA LYS A 94 22.99 11.46 6.75
C LYS A 94 24.08 11.79 5.73
N GLY A 95 23.82 12.66 4.76
CA GLY A 95 24.77 13.02 3.71
C GLY A 95 25.11 11.88 2.74
N THR A 96 24.34 10.79 2.73
CA THR A 96 24.63 9.61 1.88
C THR A 96 24.46 9.91 0.39
N LEU A 97 23.76 11.01 0.07
CA LEU A 97 23.55 11.49 -1.29
C LEU A 97 24.75 12.25 -1.87
N ILE A 98 25.63 12.81 -1.01
CA ILE A 98 26.74 13.67 -1.45
C ILE A 98 27.72 12.91 -2.35
N PRO A 99 28.25 11.72 -1.97
CA PRO A 99 29.20 10.99 -2.81
C PRO A 99 28.60 10.52 -4.14
N LEU A 100 27.27 10.45 -4.21
CA LEU A 100 26.56 9.96 -5.38
C LEU A 100 26.35 11.08 -6.40
N VAL A 101 26.02 12.28 -5.92
CA VAL A 101 25.87 13.47 -6.78
C VAL A 101 27.23 13.97 -7.29
N THR A 102 28.28 13.91 -6.47
CA THR A 102 29.65 14.30 -6.89
C THR A 102 30.23 13.37 -7.95
N LYS A 103 29.79 12.11 -8.02
CA LYS A 103 30.13 11.16 -9.09
C LYS A 103 29.31 11.33 -10.38
N GLY A 104 28.64 12.47 -10.56
CA GLY A 104 27.97 12.85 -11.81
C GLY A 104 26.53 12.36 -11.94
N LEU A 105 25.88 11.95 -10.85
CA LEU A 105 24.48 11.50 -10.90
C LEU A 105 23.50 12.68 -10.98
N LYS A 106 22.57 12.59 -11.93
CA LYS A 106 21.41 13.48 -11.99
C LYS A 106 20.46 13.21 -10.82
N ARG A 107 20.22 14.23 -9.99
CA ARG A 107 19.34 14.17 -8.80
C ARG A 107 17.94 13.57 -9.04
N PRO A 108 17.24 13.83 -10.18
CA PRO A 108 15.93 13.22 -10.44
C PRO A 108 15.93 11.70 -10.56
N ILE A 109 17.04 11.10 -11.01
CA ILE A 109 17.17 9.65 -11.18
C ILE A 109 17.11 8.94 -9.82
N LEU A 110 17.53 9.62 -8.75
CA LEU A 110 17.50 9.10 -7.40
C LEU A 110 16.07 8.88 -6.91
N ILE A 111 15.22 9.90 -7.08
CA ILE A 111 13.79 9.86 -6.72
C ILE A 111 13.09 8.74 -7.49
N LEU A 112 13.32 8.65 -8.80
CA LEU A 112 12.68 7.63 -9.64
C LEU A 112 13.09 6.21 -9.24
N SER A 113 14.40 5.99 -9.03
CA SER A 113 14.92 4.67 -8.61
C SER A 113 14.31 4.24 -7.28
N LYS A 114 14.21 5.17 -6.34
CA LYS A 114 13.66 4.93 -5.01
C LYS A 114 12.16 4.62 -5.05
N ALA A 115 11.38 5.41 -5.79
CA ALA A 115 9.94 5.16 -5.97
C ALA A 115 9.69 3.75 -6.54
N ILE A 116 10.46 3.33 -7.56
CA ILE A 116 10.34 2.00 -8.17
C ILE A 116 10.62 0.88 -7.16
N ILE A 117 11.69 0.98 -6.37
CA ILE A 117 12.06 -0.06 -5.40
C ILE A 117 11.09 -0.11 -4.21
N ILE A 118 10.55 1.03 -3.79
CA ILE A 118 9.49 1.05 -2.77
C ILE A 118 8.22 0.41 -3.33
N TYR A 119 7.79 0.77 -4.55
CA TYR A 119 6.61 0.15 -5.16
C TYR A 119 6.78 -1.34 -5.41
N LEU A 120 7.97 -1.80 -5.83
CA LEU A 120 8.24 -3.22 -5.97
C LEU A 120 8.12 -3.98 -4.64
N GLN A 121 8.56 -3.38 -3.54
CA GLN A 121 8.37 -3.94 -2.20
C GLN A 121 6.88 -4.00 -1.82
N TRP A 122 6.09 -2.98 -2.15
CA TRP A 122 4.63 -3.01 -1.97
C TRP A 122 4.01 -4.19 -2.73
N LEU A 123 4.34 -4.35 -4.02
CA LEU A 123 3.85 -5.44 -4.84
C LEU A 123 4.22 -6.80 -4.24
N MET A 124 5.49 -7.02 -3.90
CA MET A 124 5.95 -8.28 -3.30
C MET A 124 5.19 -8.61 -2.01
N SER A 125 5.00 -7.62 -1.13
CA SER A 125 4.27 -7.77 0.13
C SER A 125 2.81 -8.14 -0.09
N ILE A 126 2.12 -7.45 -1.00
CA ILE A 126 0.70 -7.72 -1.29
C ILE A 126 0.52 -9.07 -1.97
N PHE A 127 1.33 -9.41 -2.98
CA PHE A 127 1.23 -10.70 -3.65
C PHE A 127 1.55 -11.88 -2.73
N LEU A 128 2.53 -11.73 -1.83
CA LEU A 128 2.83 -12.73 -0.81
C LEU A 128 1.62 -12.97 0.10
N SER A 129 1.07 -11.89 0.66
CA SER A 129 -0.07 -11.98 1.58
C SER A 129 -1.32 -12.52 0.89
N PHE A 130 -1.60 -12.02 -0.32
CA PHE A 130 -2.72 -12.45 -1.15
C PHE A 130 -2.60 -13.93 -1.52
N GLY A 131 -1.41 -14.40 -1.92
CA GLY A 131 -1.19 -15.80 -2.27
C GLY A 131 -1.41 -16.75 -1.10
N ILE A 132 -0.98 -16.36 0.11
CA ILE A 132 -1.24 -17.11 1.34
C ILE A 132 -2.74 -17.11 1.66
N THR A 133 -3.38 -15.94 1.70
CA THR A 133 -4.82 -15.84 1.95
C THR A 133 -5.62 -16.65 0.92
N TYR A 134 -5.24 -16.62 -0.36
CA TYR A 134 -5.87 -17.39 -1.42
C TYR A 134 -5.79 -18.91 -1.14
N ALA A 135 -4.60 -19.41 -0.82
CA ALA A 135 -4.40 -20.84 -0.53
C ALA A 135 -5.19 -21.30 0.69
N TYR A 136 -5.17 -20.53 1.79
CA TYR A 136 -5.92 -20.86 3.01
C TYR A 136 -7.43 -20.68 2.84
N THR A 137 -7.89 -19.73 2.02
CA THR A 137 -9.31 -19.53 1.74
C THR A 137 -9.87 -20.71 0.95
N LEU A 138 -9.16 -21.17 -0.08
CA LEU A 138 -9.55 -22.38 -0.82
C LEU A 138 -9.58 -23.63 0.07
N TYR A 139 -8.66 -23.72 1.03
CA TYR A 139 -8.59 -24.85 1.96
C TYR A 139 -9.73 -24.84 3.00
N TYR A 140 -10.07 -23.69 3.56
CA TYR A 140 -11.09 -23.59 4.62
C TYR A 140 -12.51 -23.38 4.10
N PHE A 141 -12.68 -22.75 2.93
CA PHE A 141 -13.97 -22.32 2.39
C PHE A 141 -14.11 -22.68 0.90
N PRO A 142 -14.39 -23.95 0.57
CA PRO A 142 -14.63 -24.39 -0.81
C PRO A 142 -16.08 -24.10 -1.23
N ASP A 143 -16.51 -22.84 -1.17
CA ASP A 143 -17.90 -22.41 -1.40
C ASP A 143 -18.13 -21.65 -2.73
N ASP A 144 -17.08 -21.41 -3.51
CA ASP A 144 -17.08 -20.70 -4.81
C ASP A 144 -17.81 -19.34 -4.82
N LYS A 145 -18.07 -18.73 -3.65
CA LYS A 145 -18.81 -17.48 -3.51
C LYS A 145 -17.98 -16.24 -3.86
N SER A 146 -16.66 -16.30 -3.69
CA SER A 146 -15.75 -15.19 -4.03
C SER A 146 -15.42 -15.18 -5.53
N ALA A 147 -16.28 -14.57 -6.34
CA ALA A 147 -16.16 -14.61 -7.80
C ALA A 147 -14.99 -13.76 -8.36
N TYR A 148 -14.64 -12.63 -7.69
CA TYR A 148 -13.70 -11.65 -8.26
C TYR A 148 -12.56 -11.17 -7.31
N PRO A 149 -11.88 -12.05 -6.56
CA PRO A 149 -10.82 -11.62 -5.62
C PRO A 149 -9.63 -10.96 -6.33
N TRP A 150 -9.27 -11.40 -7.53
CA TRP A 150 -8.21 -10.77 -8.32
C TRP A 150 -8.57 -9.38 -8.84
N LEU A 151 -9.86 -9.15 -9.13
CA LEU A 151 -10.33 -7.85 -9.63
C LEU A 151 -10.31 -6.81 -8.51
N ALA A 152 -10.70 -7.22 -7.29
CA ALA A 152 -10.64 -6.39 -6.08
C ALA A 152 -9.19 -6.03 -5.69
N LEU A 153 -8.19 -6.81 -6.12
CA LEU A 153 -6.79 -6.54 -5.85
C LEU A 153 -6.26 -5.33 -6.63
N LEU A 154 -6.76 -5.11 -7.85
CA LEU A 154 -6.24 -4.09 -8.77
C LEU A 154 -6.38 -2.64 -8.21
N PRO A 155 -7.54 -2.20 -7.70
CA PRO A 155 -7.65 -0.90 -7.02
C PRO A 155 -6.61 -0.69 -5.92
N LEU A 156 -6.33 -1.73 -5.12
CA LEU A 156 -5.35 -1.68 -4.04
C LEU A 156 -3.91 -1.54 -4.58
N LEU A 157 -3.58 -2.19 -5.71
CA LEU A 157 -2.26 -2.06 -6.34
C LEU A 157 -2.04 -0.66 -6.94
N ILE A 158 -3.09 -0.06 -7.51
CA ILE A 158 -3.05 1.31 -8.05
C ILE A 158 -2.95 2.32 -6.90
N PHE A 159 -3.75 2.16 -5.84
CA PHE A 159 -3.63 2.98 -4.65
C PHE A 159 -2.23 2.87 -4.03
N GLY A 160 -1.66 1.67 -3.98
CA GLY A 160 -0.28 1.46 -3.57
C GLY A 160 0.71 2.28 -4.37
N CYS A 161 0.53 2.40 -5.68
CA CYS A 161 1.37 3.26 -6.53
C CYS A 161 1.28 4.73 -6.09
N PHE A 162 0.05 5.24 -5.92
CA PHE A 162 -0.21 6.59 -5.41
C PHE A 162 0.42 6.82 -4.04
N LEU A 163 0.23 5.89 -3.11
CA LEU A 163 0.81 5.93 -1.77
C LEU A 163 2.34 6.00 -1.83
N THR A 164 3.00 5.19 -2.67
CA THR A 164 4.47 5.23 -2.79
C THR A 164 4.96 6.58 -3.33
N CYS A 165 4.25 7.16 -4.30
CA CYS A 165 4.57 8.48 -4.84
C CYS A 165 4.39 9.56 -3.77
N LEU A 166 3.33 9.48 -2.97
CA LEU A 166 3.07 10.38 -1.85
C LEU A 166 4.14 10.25 -0.75
N ILE A 167 4.58 9.03 -0.41
CA ILE A 167 5.67 8.78 0.54
C ILE A 167 6.96 9.46 0.06
N VAL A 168 7.33 9.24 -1.20
CA VAL A 168 8.56 9.81 -1.77
C VAL A 168 8.45 11.33 -1.84
N PHE A 169 7.30 11.88 -2.24
CA PHE A 169 7.06 13.32 -2.25
C PHE A 169 7.17 13.93 -0.85
N SER A 170 6.45 13.38 0.13
CA SER A 170 6.43 13.86 1.51
C SER A 170 7.82 13.81 2.16
N SER A 171 8.53 12.70 1.97
CA SER A 171 9.91 12.55 2.46
C SER A 171 10.89 13.47 1.75
N THR A 172 10.62 13.86 0.50
CA THR A 172 11.44 14.86 -0.22
C THR A 172 11.13 16.27 0.24
N LEU A 173 9.89 16.58 0.60
CA LEU A 173 9.46 17.92 1.05
C LEU A 173 10.05 18.27 2.42
N THR A 174 9.96 17.33 3.36
CA THR A 174 10.26 17.52 4.78
C THR A 174 11.74 17.34 5.14
N LYS A 175 12.11 17.64 6.40
CA LYS A 175 13.48 17.47 6.91
C LYS A 175 13.63 16.22 7.77
N ASN A 176 12.56 15.80 8.44
CA ASN A 176 12.56 14.67 9.38
C ASN A 176 11.49 13.63 9.03
N GLN A 177 11.70 12.38 9.46
CA GLN A 177 10.76 11.27 9.21
C GLN A 177 9.36 11.55 9.80
N PHE A 178 9.28 12.09 11.01
CA PHE A 178 8.00 12.41 11.66
C PHE A 178 7.19 13.45 10.88
N GLU A 179 7.84 14.50 10.38
CA GLU A 179 7.18 15.50 9.52
C GLU A 179 6.65 14.85 8.24
N ALA A 180 7.43 13.96 7.61
CA ALA A 180 6.99 13.26 6.41
C ALA A 180 5.76 12.38 6.67
N LEU A 181 5.74 11.70 7.82
CA LEU A 181 4.60 10.89 8.23
C LEU A 181 3.36 11.75 8.45
N LEU A 182 3.49 12.90 9.12
CA LEU A 182 2.37 13.82 9.37
C LEU A 182 1.77 14.36 8.08
N VAL A 183 2.59 14.76 7.10
CA VAL A 183 2.10 15.21 5.79
C VAL A 183 1.34 14.09 5.08
N LEU A 184 1.86 12.85 5.13
CA LEU A 184 1.19 11.70 4.53
C LEU A 184 -0.16 11.42 5.19
N ILE A 185 -0.19 11.39 6.53
CA ILE A 185 -1.43 11.16 7.30
C ILE A 185 -2.42 12.28 7.02
N ALA A 186 -1.99 13.54 6.99
CA ALA A 186 -2.86 14.67 6.69
C ALA A 186 -3.52 14.54 5.32
N VAL A 187 -2.76 14.17 4.27
CA VAL A 187 -3.30 13.95 2.92
C VAL A 187 -4.31 12.80 2.91
N ILE A 188 -4.03 11.70 3.60
CA ILE A 188 -4.96 10.56 3.70
C ILE A 188 -6.23 10.95 4.46
N VAL A 189 -6.11 11.65 5.59
CA VAL A 189 -7.28 12.11 6.37
C VAL A 189 -8.13 13.07 5.57
N ILE A 190 -7.52 14.04 4.87
CA ILE A 190 -8.25 14.96 3.98
C ILE A 190 -8.97 14.18 2.89
N GLY A 191 -8.34 13.15 2.30
CA GLY A 191 -9.01 12.28 1.35
C GLY A 191 -10.21 11.53 1.96
N TYR A 192 -10.12 11.07 3.20
CA TYR A 192 -11.25 10.38 3.85
C TYR A 192 -12.40 11.35 4.11
N LEU A 193 -12.09 12.58 4.55
CA LEU A 193 -13.08 13.64 4.73
C LEU A 193 -13.73 14.04 3.40
N ALA A 194 -12.96 14.10 2.31
CA ALA A 194 -13.47 14.40 0.98
C ALA A 194 -14.44 13.31 0.48
N ASN A 195 -14.23 12.05 0.86
CA ASN A 195 -15.14 10.93 0.53
C ASN A 195 -16.50 10.99 1.22
N LEU A 196 -16.71 11.91 2.17
CA LEU A 196 -18.04 12.17 2.73
C LEU A 196 -18.96 12.89 1.74
N PHE A 197 -18.41 13.53 0.70
CA PHE A 197 -19.19 14.21 -0.33
C PHE A 197 -19.34 13.32 -1.56
N GLU A 198 -20.58 12.97 -1.92
CA GLU A 198 -20.89 12.07 -3.04
C GLU A 198 -20.27 12.53 -4.37
N VAL A 199 -20.24 13.84 -4.64
CA VAL A 199 -19.66 14.42 -5.87
C VAL A 199 -18.17 14.11 -6.04
N VAL A 200 -17.43 13.98 -4.94
CA VAL A 200 -15.96 13.79 -4.96
C VAL A 200 -15.60 12.30 -4.83
N LYS A 201 -16.53 11.47 -4.38
CA LYS A 201 -16.32 10.05 -4.06
C LYS A 201 -15.72 9.28 -5.24
N ASP A 202 -16.30 9.38 -6.42
CA ASP A 202 -15.87 8.59 -7.59
C ASP A 202 -14.52 9.03 -8.18
N TRP A 203 -14.04 10.21 -7.79
CA TRP A 203 -12.81 10.84 -8.29
C TRP A 203 -11.64 10.72 -7.31
N ASN A 204 -11.91 10.31 -6.07
CA ASN A 204 -10.93 10.34 -5.00
C ASN A 204 -10.12 9.03 -4.93
N PRO A 205 -8.77 9.09 -4.90
CA PRO A 205 -7.93 7.91 -4.72
C PRO A 205 -8.32 7.02 -3.54
N ILE A 206 -8.88 7.58 -2.46
CA ILE A 206 -9.28 6.82 -1.27
C ILE A 206 -10.42 5.83 -1.55
N SER A 207 -11.26 6.11 -2.54
CA SER A 207 -12.36 5.22 -2.92
C SER A 207 -11.87 3.87 -3.46
N LEU A 208 -10.65 3.83 -4.02
CA LEU A 208 -9.98 2.56 -4.41
C LEU A 208 -9.77 1.60 -3.24
N VAL A 209 -9.65 2.13 -2.03
CA VAL A 209 -9.40 1.37 -0.80
C VAL A 209 -10.68 1.27 0.04
N GLY A 210 -11.61 2.22 -0.11
CA GLY A 210 -12.91 2.18 0.54
C GLY A 210 -13.87 1.15 -0.07
N GLU A 211 -13.83 0.98 -1.40
CA GLU A 211 -14.86 0.23 -2.15
C GLU A 211 -14.30 -1.02 -2.86
N ASN A 212 -13.01 -1.34 -2.70
CA ASN A 212 -12.47 -2.57 -3.29
C ASN A 212 -13.13 -3.86 -2.73
N MET A 213 -13.64 -3.81 -1.51
CA MET A 213 -14.28 -4.95 -0.86
C MET A 213 -15.62 -5.31 -1.52
N SER A 214 -16.40 -4.32 -1.97
CA SER A 214 -17.70 -4.56 -2.61
C SER A 214 -17.56 -5.22 -3.99
N ILE A 215 -16.39 -5.07 -4.65
CA ILE A 215 -16.06 -5.75 -5.92
C ILE A 215 -16.08 -7.29 -5.77
N LEU A 216 -15.86 -7.80 -4.55
CA LEU A 216 -15.93 -9.23 -4.28
C LEU A 216 -17.31 -9.83 -4.58
N ILE A 217 -18.35 -9.02 -4.43
CA ILE A 217 -19.76 -9.42 -4.54
C ILE A 217 -20.35 -8.87 -5.83
N ASP A 218 -20.09 -7.61 -6.16
CA ASP A 218 -20.63 -6.94 -7.34
C ASP A 218 -19.51 -6.39 -8.23
N ARG A 219 -19.42 -6.95 -9.45
CA ARG A 219 -18.45 -6.53 -10.45
C ARG A 219 -18.70 -5.11 -10.97
N SER A 220 -19.93 -4.60 -10.90
CA SER A 220 -20.29 -3.28 -11.45
C SER A 220 -19.47 -2.15 -10.81
N VAL A 221 -19.20 -2.27 -9.51
CA VAL A 221 -18.40 -1.33 -8.70
C VAL A 221 -16.99 -1.12 -9.26
N PHE A 222 -16.42 -2.12 -9.93
CA PHE A 222 -15.09 -1.96 -10.55
C PHE A 222 -15.10 -0.87 -11.62
N VAL A 223 -16.19 -0.76 -12.39
CA VAL A 223 -16.33 0.23 -13.46
C VAL A 223 -16.45 1.64 -12.88
N ASP A 224 -17.17 1.78 -11.77
CA ASP A 224 -17.37 3.06 -11.08
C ASP A 224 -16.06 3.60 -10.48
N LEU A 225 -15.10 2.73 -10.18
CA LEU A 225 -13.79 3.09 -9.65
C LEU A 225 -12.75 3.48 -10.73
N VAL A 226 -13.05 3.29 -12.01
CA VAL A 226 -12.11 3.63 -13.10
C VAL A 226 -11.67 5.11 -13.08
N PRO A 227 -12.55 6.11 -12.86
CA PRO A 227 -12.13 7.51 -12.73
C PRO A 227 -11.13 7.71 -11.59
N SER A 228 -11.41 7.14 -10.41
CA SER A 228 -10.49 7.14 -9.25
C SER A 228 -9.13 6.51 -9.58
N MET A 229 -9.10 5.44 -10.36
CA MET A 229 -7.84 4.81 -10.80
C MET A 229 -7.01 5.74 -11.68
N LEU A 230 -7.64 6.38 -12.67
CA LEU A 230 -6.98 7.32 -13.58
C LEU A 230 -6.42 8.53 -12.85
N ILE A 231 -7.20 9.10 -11.92
CA ILE A 231 -6.78 10.25 -11.11
C ILE A 231 -5.64 9.87 -10.17
N SER A 232 -5.69 8.68 -9.56
CA SER A 232 -4.61 8.17 -8.73
C SER A 232 -3.30 8.06 -9.51
N LEU A 233 -3.33 7.55 -10.74
CA LEU A 233 -2.17 7.48 -11.61
C LEU A 233 -1.67 8.87 -12.04
N LEU A 234 -2.58 9.78 -12.38
CA LEU A 234 -2.23 11.15 -12.73
C LEU A 234 -1.59 11.90 -11.56
N LEU A 235 -2.17 11.80 -10.36
CA LEU A 235 -1.59 12.36 -9.13
C LEU A 235 -0.24 11.72 -8.80
N SER A 236 -0.08 10.42 -9.02
CA SER A 236 1.21 9.72 -8.84
C SER A 236 2.30 10.34 -9.72
N ILE A 237 2.00 10.59 -10.99
CA ILE A 237 2.92 11.24 -11.94
C ILE A 237 3.27 12.65 -11.47
N ILE A 238 2.26 13.44 -11.07
CA ILE A 238 2.45 14.82 -10.58
C ILE A 238 3.31 14.85 -9.31
N LEU A 239 3.06 13.95 -8.35
CA LEU A 239 3.80 13.86 -7.09
C LEU A 239 5.27 13.48 -7.32
N ILE A 240 5.53 12.50 -8.19
CA ILE A 240 6.90 12.12 -8.56
C ILE A 240 7.59 13.27 -9.27
N PHE A 241 6.94 13.92 -10.24
CA PHE A 241 7.53 15.05 -10.97
C PHE A 241 7.84 16.22 -10.02
N SER A 242 6.91 16.54 -9.12
CA SER A 242 7.10 17.54 -8.06
C SER A 242 8.29 17.19 -7.17
N SER A 243 8.42 15.94 -6.75
CA SER A 243 9.58 15.46 -5.97
C SER A 243 10.90 15.62 -6.75
N MET A 244 10.91 15.32 -8.05
CA MET A 244 12.07 15.51 -8.91
C MET A 244 12.48 16.99 -9.06
N LEU A 245 11.54 17.92 -9.01
CA LEU A 245 11.84 19.37 -9.02
C LEU A 245 12.38 19.83 -7.66
N LEU A 246 11.76 19.39 -6.56
CA LEU A 246 12.18 19.74 -5.20
C LEU A 246 13.63 19.31 -4.92
N ILE A 247 14.01 18.08 -5.31
CA ILE A 247 15.36 17.57 -5.06
C ILE A 247 16.44 18.32 -5.86
N LYS A 248 16.10 18.91 -7.01
CA LYS A 248 17.04 19.75 -7.78
C LYS A 248 17.42 21.00 -6.99
N ASN A 249 16.46 21.58 -6.27
CA ASN A 249 16.65 22.84 -5.56
C ASN A 249 17.20 22.67 -4.13
N LYS A 250 17.18 21.46 -3.57
CA LYS A 250 17.75 21.19 -2.25
C LYS A 250 19.29 21.26 -2.25
N LYS A 251 19.86 21.90 -1.23
CA LYS A 251 21.30 21.83 -0.93
C LYS A 251 21.58 20.46 -0.31
N LEU A 252 22.56 19.74 -0.85
CA LEU A 252 23.04 18.45 -0.39
C LEU A 252 24.40 18.64 0.28
#